data_AF-A0A6J4C049-F1
#
_entry.id   AF-A0A6J4C049-F1
#
_cell.length_a   1.000
_cell.length_b   1.000
_cell.length_c   1.000
_cell.angle_alpha   90.00
_cell.angle_beta   90.00
_cell.angle_gamma   90.00
#
_symmetry.space_group_name_H-M   'P 1'
#
loop_
_entity.id
_entity.type
_entity.pdbx_description
1 polymer ?
#
loop_
_entity_poly.entity_id
_entity_poly.type
_entity_poly.pdbx_seq_one_letter_code
_entity_poly.pdbx_strand_id
1 'polypeptide(L)'
;MNIRFATTSRAAIITANNDAGDQQAVAAIATVLEDVDSPVRLQAVAVREAAESFASTASSIITTYSIAARSTQLRTVAVRTLAGPTQRMIAAGQAEARAIAAAWTRLTSVPPADATTAGLRQHDRTEFTRLAIGDKAAWIEQGDVDQLGAVIEAGSARFSDVTAPIWDRLEERYAALNFIRMAGTAADFARKPTVDDPIATGVDMDAAERAAAKGLERHHERSEITEAVEQSVRGITTIVALTCELDMVSAFALITEKVPA
;
A
#
# COMPACT_ATOMS: atom_id res chain seq x y z
N MET A 1 8.28 -15.18 31.27
CA MET A 1 8.03 -14.88 29.87
C MET A 1 6.66 -15.44 29.57
N ASN A 2 5.80 -14.66 28.95
CA ASN A 2 4.45 -15.10 28.59
C ASN A 2 4.22 -14.71 27.14
N ILE A 3 3.79 -15.68 26.33
CA ILE A 3 3.45 -15.44 24.92
C ILE A 3 1.98 -15.83 24.75
N ARG A 4 1.21 -14.95 24.11
CA ARG A 4 -0.21 -15.15 23.85
C ARG A 4 -0.54 -14.83 22.41
N PHE A 5 -1.52 -15.55 21.90
CA PHE A 5 -2.11 -15.31 20.60
C PHE A 5 -3.60 -15.07 20.78
N ALA A 6 -4.13 -14.05 20.10
CA ALA A 6 -5.54 -13.71 20.09
C ALA A 6 -5.94 -13.32 18.67
N THR A 7 -7.21 -13.52 18.33
CA THR A 7 -7.78 -13.04 17.07
C THR A 7 -8.88 -12.03 17.35
N THR A 8 -9.00 -11.07 16.45
CA THR A 8 -10.10 -10.12 16.39
C THR A 8 -10.78 -10.25 15.02
N SER A 9 -11.84 -9.47 14.78
CA SER A 9 -12.44 -9.41 13.44
C SER A 9 -11.51 -8.81 12.38
N ARG A 10 -10.46 -8.07 12.76
CA ARG A 10 -9.60 -7.32 11.82
C ARG A 10 -8.15 -7.79 11.79
N ALA A 11 -7.64 -8.36 12.87
CA ALA A 11 -6.26 -8.77 12.99
C ALA A 11 -6.08 -9.98 13.93
N ALA A 12 -5.00 -10.72 13.71
CA ALA A 12 -4.42 -11.63 14.68
C ALA A 12 -3.31 -10.92 15.45
N ILE A 13 -3.32 -11.06 16.76
CA ILE A 13 -2.42 -10.34 17.67
C ILE A 13 -1.60 -11.39 18.41
N ILE A 14 -0.28 -11.32 18.25
CA ILE A 14 0.66 -12.03 19.09
C ILE A 14 1.30 -11.04 20.07
N THR A 15 1.38 -11.42 21.33
CA THR A 15 1.98 -10.60 22.40
C THR A 15 2.98 -11.44 23.16
N ALA A 16 4.16 -10.89 23.41
CA ALA A 16 5.18 -11.48 24.26
C ALA A 16 5.56 -10.50 25.37
N ASN A 17 5.66 -11.00 26.59
CA ASN A 17 6.18 -10.27 27.75
C ASN A 17 7.36 -11.03 28.34
N ASN A 18 8.43 -10.34 28.74
CA ASN A 18 9.56 -10.99 29.40
C ASN A 18 9.19 -11.52 30.81
N ASP A 19 10.13 -12.14 31.52
CA ASP A 19 9.91 -12.66 32.88
C ASP A 19 9.61 -11.57 33.92
N ALA A 20 10.20 -10.37 33.76
CA ALA A 20 10.01 -9.25 34.68
C ALA A 20 8.71 -8.45 34.45
N GLY A 21 8.11 -8.57 33.25
CA GLY A 21 6.92 -7.82 32.86
C GLY A 21 7.17 -6.36 32.49
N ASP A 22 8.43 -5.92 32.42
CA ASP A 22 8.83 -4.56 32.06
C ASP A 22 9.06 -4.36 30.55
N GLN A 23 9.17 -5.46 29.78
CA GLN A 23 9.24 -5.42 28.32
C GLN A 23 8.09 -6.20 27.70
N GLN A 24 7.43 -5.53 26.74
CA GLN A 24 6.34 -6.08 25.95
C GLN A 24 6.61 -5.88 24.46
N ALA A 25 6.36 -6.92 23.68
CA ALA A 25 6.33 -6.89 22.23
C ALA A 25 4.95 -7.29 21.73
N VAL A 26 4.46 -6.63 20.69
CA VAL A 26 3.17 -6.91 20.06
C VAL A 26 3.36 -6.91 18.54
N ALA A 27 2.80 -7.92 17.87
CA ALA A 27 2.62 -7.91 16.43
C ALA A 27 1.14 -8.06 16.09
N ALA A 28 0.64 -7.17 15.25
CA ALA A 28 -0.68 -7.25 14.66
C ALA A 28 -0.52 -7.70 13.20
N ILE A 29 -1.13 -8.83 12.84
CA ILE A 29 -1.15 -9.38 11.49
C ILE A 29 -2.56 -9.15 10.95
N ALA A 30 -2.68 -8.31 9.92
CA ALA A 30 -3.97 -8.02 9.31
C ALA A 30 -4.64 -9.30 8.78
N THR A 31 -5.91 -9.53 9.16
CA THR A 31 -6.67 -10.73 8.73
C THR A 31 -7.79 -10.39 7.75
N VAL A 32 -8.17 -9.12 7.65
CA VAL A 32 -9.12 -8.62 6.66
C VAL A 32 -8.34 -7.77 5.68
N LEU A 33 -8.13 -8.32 4.49
CA LEU A 33 -7.64 -7.61 3.33
C LEU A 33 -8.75 -7.73 2.29
N GLU A 34 -9.30 -6.61 1.87
CA GLU A 34 -10.53 -6.56 1.06
C GLU A 34 -10.33 -7.22 -0.31
N ASP A 35 -9.12 -7.17 -0.84
CA ASP A 35 -8.74 -7.86 -2.07
C ASP A 35 -8.52 -9.37 -1.81
N VAL A 36 -9.52 -10.17 -2.17
CA VAL A 36 -9.53 -11.63 -2.05
C VAL A 36 -8.44 -12.32 -2.89
N ASP A 37 -8.02 -11.69 -3.98
CA ASP A 37 -7.08 -12.28 -4.94
C ASP A 37 -5.64 -11.77 -4.72
N SER A 38 -5.44 -10.84 -3.78
CA SER A 38 -4.11 -10.32 -3.45
C SER A 38 -3.18 -11.43 -2.93
N PRO A 39 -2.02 -11.66 -3.56
CA PRO A 39 -1.02 -12.61 -3.07
C PRO A 39 -0.56 -12.31 -1.64
N VAL A 40 -0.60 -11.04 -1.23
CA VAL A 40 -0.26 -10.60 0.12
C VAL A 40 -1.21 -11.21 1.15
N ARG A 41 -2.51 -11.28 0.83
CA ARG A 41 -3.53 -11.84 1.72
C ARG A 41 -3.28 -13.30 2.04
N LEU A 42 -2.94 -14.10 1.02
CA LEU A 42 -2.63 -15.52 1.22
C LEU A 42 -1.41 -15.69 2.14
N GLN A 43 -0.39 -14.83 2.01
CA GLN A 43 0.78 -14.91 2.88
C GLN A 43 0.49 -14.39 4.30
N ALA A 44 -0.37 -13.39 4.47
CA ALA A 44 -0.80 -12.92 5.78
C ALA A 44 -1.52 -14.02 6.59
N VAL A 45 -2.38 -14.82 5.92
CA VAL A 45 -3.02 -15.99 6.53
C VAL A 45 -1.99 -17.04 6.96
N ALA A 46 -1.01 -17.35 6.08
CA ALA A 46 0.04 -18.31 6.41
C ALA A 46 0.92 -17.84 7.59
N VAL A 47 1.25 -16.55 7.65
CA VAL A 47 2.01 -15.95 8.76
C VAL A 47 1.21 -15.96 10.06
N ARG A 48 -0.11 -15.71 9.99
CA ARG A 48 -1.00 -15.84 11.15
C ARG A 48 -0.96 -17.25 11.74
N GLU A 49 -1.15 -18.27 10.92
CA GLU A 49 -1.14 -19.68 11.37
C GLU A 49 0.23 -20.06 11.95
N ALA A 50 1.31 -19.56 11.34
CA ALA A 50 2.65 -19.73 11.86
C ALA A 50 2.87 -19.04 13.20
N ALA A 51 2.33 -17.82 13.40
CA ALA A 51 2.41 -17.07 14.65
C ALA A 51 1.64 -17.77 15.78
N GLU A 52 0.47 -18.32 15.48
CA GLU A 52 -0.31 -19.14 16.43
C GLU A 52 0.47 -20.40 16.85
N SER A 53 1.01 -21.13 15.87
CA SER A 53 1.84 -22.32 16.11
C SER A 53 3.10 -22.01 16.92
N PHE A 54 3.77 -20.89 16.61
CA PHE A 54 4.91 -20.38 17.36
C PHE A 54 4.52 -20.06 18.80
N ALA A 55 3.45 -19.28 19.03
CA ALA A 55 3.01 -18.89 20.37
C ALA A 55 2.67 -20.10 21.25
N SER A 56 1.96 -21.09 20.69
CA SER A 56 1.61 -22.33 21.38
C SER A 56 2.84 -23.16 21.76
N THR A 57 3.75 -23.37 20.80
CA THR A 57 4.97 -24.16 21.04
C THR A 57 5.93 -23.44 21.99
N ALA A 58 6.09 -22.12 21.83
CA ALA A 58 6.96 -21.31 22.66
C ALA A 58 6.48 -21.27 24.12
N SER A 59 5.17 -21.19 24.35
CA SER A 59 4.58 -21.30 25.69
C SER A 59 4.94 -22.62 26.37
N SER A 60 4.87 -23.73 25.62
CA SER A 60 5.25 -25.07 26.12
C SER A 60 6.75 -25.17 26.42
N ILE A 61 7.61 -24.54 25.60
CA ILE A 61 9.06 -24.49 25.85
C ILE A 61 9.37 -23.69 27.12
N ILE A 62 8.72 -22.54 27.30
CA ILE A 62 8.94 -21.65 28.44
C ILE A 62 8.67 -22.38 29.77
N THR A 63 7.65 -23.23 29.83
CA THR A 63 7.28 -23.99 31.04
C THR A 63 8.13 -25.24 31.26
N THR A 64 8.71 -25.81 30.20
CA THR A 64 9.40 -27.11 30.25
C THR A 64 10.91 -26.97 30.45
N TYR A 65 11.53 -25.95 29.84
CA TYR A 65 12.99 -25.80 29.82
C TYR A 65 13.46 -24.78 30.85
N SER A 66 14.65 -25.03 31.40
CA SER A 66 15.37 -24.03 32.20
C SER A 66 15.70 -22.78 31.37
N ILE A 67 15.90 -21.64 32.04
CA ILE A 67 16.21 -20.37 31.39
C ILE A 67 17.39 -20.51 30.41
N ALA A 68 18.46 -21.20 30.83
CA ALA A 68 19.66 -21.39 30.00
C ALA A 68 19.42 -22.20 28.71
N ALA A 69 18.50 -23.17 28.72
CA ALA A 69 18.20 -24.00 27.53
C ALA A 69 17.08 -23.41 26.65
N ARG A 70 16.28 -22.50 27.21
CA ARG A 70 15.07 -21.95 26.61
C ARG A 70 15.35 -21.18 25.32
N SER A 71 16.30 -20.25 25.33
CA SER A 71 16.57 -19.37 24.18
C SER A 71 16.98 -20.15 22.92
N THR A 72 17.81 -21.18 23.08
CA THR A 72 18.19 -22.09 21.98
C THR A 72 16.98 -22.81 21.38
N GLN A 73 16.08 -23.34 22.22
CA GLN A 73 14.87 -24.03 21.72
C GLN A 73 13.90 -23.06 21.04
N LEU A 74 13.74 -21.86 21.60
CA LEU A 74 12.88 -20.83 21.00
C LEU A 74 13.40 -20.37 19.64
N ARG A 75 14.71 -20.22 19.46
CA ARG A 75 15.32 -19.91 18.15
C ARG A 75 15.02 -20.99 17.12
N THR A 76 15.21 -22.27 17.49
CA THR A 76 14.88 -23.41 16.61
C THR A 76 13.41 -23.41 16.19
N VAL A 77 12.50 -23.16 17.13
CA VAL A 77 11.07 -23.11 16.81
C VAL A 77 10.72 -21.88 15.96
N ALA A 78 11.28 -20.71 16.26
CA ALA A 78 11.08 -19.49 15.46
C ALA A 78 11.49 -19.73 14.01
N VAL A 79 12.67 -20.31 13.77
CA VAL A 79 13.14 -20.67 12.43
C VAL A 79 12.17 -21.64 11.75
N ARG A 80 11.82 -22.75 12.41
CA ARG A 80 10.97 -23.80 11.83
C ARG A 80 9.56 -23.31 11.49
N THR A 81 9.01 -22.41 12.29
CA THR A 81 7.60 -21.98 12.16
C THR A 81 7.46 -20.68 11.40
N LEU A 82 8.26 -19.66 11.71
CA LEU A 82 8.07 -18.29 11.22
C LEU A 82 8.89 -17.97 9.97
N ALA A 83 10.06 -18.59 9.76
CA ALA A 83 10.99 -18.13 8.73
C ALA A 83 10.38 -18.21 7.32
N GLY A 84 9.90 -19.39 6.92
CA GLY A 84 9.30 -19.59 5.59
C GLY A 84 8.09 -18.66 5.32
N PRO A 85 7.06 -18.63 6.20
CA PRO A 85 5.92 -17.73 6.05
C PRO A 85 6.31 -16.24 6.02
N THR A 86 7.20 -15.80 6.92
CA THR A 86 7.64 -14.39 6.98
C THR A 86 8.38 -13.99 5.71
N GLN A 87 9.29 -14.82 5.20
CA GLN A 87 10.00 -14.58 3.95
C GLN A 87 9.05 -14.43 2.75
N ARG A 88 8.03 -15.29 2.65
CA ARG A 88 7.03 -15.19 1.57
C ARG A 88 6.17 -13.95 1.70
N MET A 89 5.80 -13.55 2.93
CA MET A 89 5.05 -12.32 3.17
C MET A 89 5.86 -11.07 2.79
N ILE A 90 7.16 -11.03 3.13
CA ILE A 90 8.07 -9.95 2.70
C ILE A 90 8.14 -9.91 1.16
N ALA A 91 8.36 -11.05 0.51
CA ALA A 91 8.45 -11.11 -0.95
C ALA A 91 7.15 -10.66 -1.63
N ALA A 92 5.98 -11.06 -1.10
CA ALA A 92 4.68 -10.62 -1.61
C ALA A 92 4.48 -9.12 -1.41
N GLY A 93 4.80 -8.58 -0.22
CA GLY A 93 4.73 -7.14 0.04
C GLY A 93 5.64 -6.31 -0.87
N GLN A 94 6.87 -6.77 -1.12
CA GLN A 94 7.79 -6.12 -2.06
C GLN A 94 7.29 -6.16 -3.51
N ALA A 95 6.74 -7.29 -3.95
CA ALA A 95 6.16 -7.42 -5.28
C ALA A 95 4.96 -6.47 -5.45
N GLU A 96 4.10 -6.40 -4.44
CA GLU A 96 2.94 -5.51 -4.41
C GLU A 96 3.34 -4.04 -4.41
N ALA A 97 4.29 -3.64 -3.56
CA ALA A 97 4.82 -2.26 -3.53
C ALA A 97 5.40 -1.83 -4.88
N ARG A 98 6.13 -2.72 -5.57
CA ARG A 98 6.63 -2.45 -6.93
C ARG A 98 5.49 -2.34 -7.94
N ALA A 99 4.48 -3.19 -7.86
CA ALA A 99 3.32 -3.15 -8.74
C ALA A 99 2.52 -1.86 -8.56
N ILE A 100 2.35 -1.39 -7.32
CA ILE A 100 1.72 -0.12 -6.96
C ILE A 100 2.54 1.03 -7.54
N ALA A 101 3.84 1.11 -7.23
CA ALA A 101 4.71 2.17 -7.74
C ALA A 101 4.72 2.24 -9.28
N ALA A 102 4.77 1.08 -9.95
CA ALA A 102 4.71 1.00 -11.41
C ALA A 102 3.34 1.42 -11.97
N ALA A 103 2.24 1.06 -11.30
CA ALA A 103 0.91 1.51 -11.69
C ALA A 103 0.76 3.03 -11.52
N TRP A 104 1.16 3.58 -10.37
CA TRP A 104 1.15 5.03 -10.13
C TRP A 104 1.98 5.78 -11.17
N THR A 105 3.21 5.31 -11.42
CA THR A 105 4.10 5.90 -12.43
C THR A 105 3.44 5.93 -13.81
N ARG A 106 2.77 4.85 -14.23
CA ARG A 106 2.06 4.83 -15.53
C ARG A 106 0.90 5.82 -15.57
N LEU A 107 0.18 5.97 -14.45
CA LEU A 107 -0.95 6.89 -14.35
C LEU A 107 -0.51 8.36 -14.36
N THR A 108 0.61 8.68 -13.73
CA THR A 108 1.12 10.06 -13.61
C THR A 108 2.16 10.44 -14.67
N SER A 109 2.62 9.48 -15.48
CA SER A 109 3.52 9.78 -16.61
C SER A 109 2.84 10.68 -17.63
N VAL A 110 3.40 11.85 -17.84
CA VAL A 110 3.01 12.76 -18.93
C VAL A 110 3.88 12.44 -20.15
N PRO A 111 3.29 12.09 -21.31
CA PRO A 111 4.07 11.94 -22.54
C PRO A 111 4.80 13.25 -22.86
N PRO A 112 6.06 13.24 -23.30
CA PRO A 112 6.77 14.47 -23.63
C PRO A 112 6.06 15.23 -24.76
N ALA A 113 6.11 16.56 -24.72
CA ALA A 113 5.52 17.38 -25.77
C ALA A 113 6.19 17.09 -27.13
N ASP A 114 5.39 16.94 -28.17
CA ASP A 114 5.87 16.86 -29.55
C ASP A 114 5.74 18.23 -30.25
N ALA A 115 6.20 18.30 -31.51
CA ALA A 115 6.15 19.53 -32.29
C ALA A 115 4.71 20.09 -32.47
N THR A 116 3.68 19.25 -32.37
CA THR A 116 2.28 19.63 -32.57
C THR A 116 1.61 20.11 -31.28
N THR A 117 2.06 19.59 -30.14
CA THR A 117 1.46 19.85 -28.82
C THR A 117 2.25 20.86 -28.00
N ALA A 118 3.53 21.11 -28.32
CA ALA A 118 4.40 22.00 -27.54
C ALA A 118 3.84 23.42 -27.37
N GLY A 119 3.23 23.98 -28.41
CA GLY A 119 2.63 25.33 -28.36
C GLY A 119 1.43 25.40 -27.41
N LEU A 120 0.54 24.40 -27.47
CA LEU A 120 -0.62 24.29 -26.60
C LEU A 120 -0.20 24.12 -25.13
N ARG A 121 0.74 23.21 -24.86
CA ARG A 121 1.23 23.01 -23.49
C ARG A 121 1.89 24.25 -22.91
N GLN A 122 2.61 25.02 -23.73
CA GLN A 122 3.18 26.28 -23.29
C GLN A 122 2.10 27.33 -22.98
N HIS A 123 1.00 27.33 -23.75
CA HIS A 123 -0.17 28.16 -23.47
C HIS A 123 -0.80 27.80 -22.13
N ASP A 124 -1.11 26.52 -21.90
CA ASP A 124 -1.76 26.05 -20.66
C ASP A 124 -0.94 26.35 -19.41
N ARG A 125 0.39 26.13 -19.47
CA ARG A 125 1.30 26.52 -18.38
C ARG A 125 1.26 28.02 -18.10
N THR A 126 1.20 28.83 -19.16
CA THR A 126 1.18 30.29 -19.04
C THR A 126 -0.14 30.76 -18.43
N GLU A 127 -1.25 30.18 -18.87
CA GLU A 127 -2.58 30.44 -18.30
C GLU A 127 -2.60 30.09 -16.81
N PHE A 128 -2.23 28.86 -16.46
CA PHE A 128 -2.20 28.38 -15.07
C PHE A 128 -1.31 29.26 -14.17
N THR A 129 -0.17 29.73 -14.67
CA THR A 129 0.72 30.64 -13.94
C THR A 129 0.05 31.97 -13.60
N ARG A 130 -0.84 32.48 -14.46
CA ARG A 130 -1.49 33.80 -14.29
C ARG A 130 -2.69 33.78 -13.36
N LEU A 131 -3.26 32.60 -13.10
CA LEU A 131 -4.42 32.44 -12.22
C LEU A 131 -4.07 32.74 -10.76
N ALA A 132 -5.01 33.33 -10.04
CA ALA A 132 -4.92 33.41 -8.59
C ALA A 132 -5.08 32.01 -7.97
N ILE A 133 -4.61 31.83 -6.73
CA ILE A 133 -4.63 30.52 -6.07
C ILE A 133 -6.03 29.88 -6.00
N GLY A 134 -7.07 30.69 -5.78
CA GLY A 134 -8.47 30.22 -5.78
C GLY A 134 -8.95 29.76 -7.16
N ASP A 135 -8.51 30.44 -8.22
CA ASP A 135 -8.89 30.12 -9.59
C ASP A 135 -8.15 28.90 -10.13
N LYS A 136 -6.93 28.63 -9.63
CA LYS A 136 -6.17 27.42 -10.00
C LYS A 136 -6.90 26.15 -9.61
N ALA A 137 -7.55 26.11 -8.43
CA ALA A 137 -8.34 24.96 -8.01
C ALA A 137 -9.53 24.71 -8.95
N ALA A 138 -10.25 25.78 -9.33
CA ALA A 138 -11.34 25.67 -10.30
C ALA A 138 -10.85 25.24 -11.69
N TRP A 139 -9.70 25.74 -12.13
CA TRP A 139 -9.06 25.35 -13.38
C TRP A 139 -8.66 23.88 -13.37
N ILE A 140 -8.08 23.38 -12.28
CA ILE A 140 -7.79 21.94 -12.11
C ILE A 140 -9.08 21.14 -12.26
N GLU A 141 -10.17 21.54 -11.61
CA GLU A 141 -11.45 20.83 -11.66
C GLU A 141 -12.19 20.89 -13.00
N GLN A 142 -11.68 21.64 -13.97
CA GLN A 142 -12.28 21.74 -15.31
C GLN A 142 -11.31 21.31 -16.40
N GLY A 143 -10.01 21.27 -16.09
CA GLY A 143 -8.97 20.94 -17.04
C GLY A 143 -9.09 19.51 -17.56
N ASP A 144 -8.80 19.36 -18.85
CA ASP A 144 -8.66 18.05 -19.48
C ASP A 144 -7.29 17.41 -19.21
N VAL A 145 -7.12 16.16 -19.63
CA VAL A 145 -5.89 15.39 -19.37
C VAL A 145 -4.63 16.05 -19.95
N ASP A 146 -4.73 16.75 -21.08
CA ASP A 146 -3.56 17.33 -21.75
C ASP A 146 -3.19 18.67 -21.13
N GLN A 147 -4.18 19.48 -20.73
CA GLN A 147 -4.00 20.71 -19.97
C GLN A 147 -3.34 20.45 -18.61
N LEU A 148 -3.89 19.51 -17.83
CA LEU A 148 -3.31 19.14 -16.52
C LEU A 148 -1.90 18.55 -16.71
N GLY A 149 -1.72 17.71 -17.74
CA GLY A 149 -0.42 17.14 -18.10
C GLY A 149 0.62 18.20 -18.43
N ALA A 150 0.25 19.29 -19.11
CA ALA A 150 1.17 20.38 -19.44
C ALA A 150 1.75 21.07 -18.19
N VAL A 151 0.94 21.21 -17.14
CA VAL A 151 1.37 21.77 -15.84
C VAL A 151 2.26 20.77 -15.10
N ILE A 152 1.86 19.50 -15.02
CA ILE A 152 2.64 18.43 -14.37
C ILE A 152 4.02 18.26 -15.03
N GLU A 153 4.08 18.29 -16.37
CA GLU A 153 5.35 18.19 -17.14
C GLU A 153 6.36 19.28 -16.72
N ALA A 154 5.90 20.48 -16.37
CA ALA A 154 6.77 21.55 -15.91
C ALA A 154 7.29 21.37 -14.47
N GLY A 155 6.63 20.55 -13.67
CA GLY A 155 6.96 20.26 -12.27
C GLY A 155 6.55 21.37 -11.28
N SER A 156 6.27 20.95 -10.04
CA SER A 156 5.80 21.83 -8.96
C SER A 156 6.75 22.98 -8.65
N ALA A 157 8.07 22.75 -8.78
CA ALA A 157 9.10 23.76 -8.55
C ALA A 157 8.96 25.02 -9.43
N ARG A 158 8.26 24.93 -10.57
CA ARG A 158 7.97 26.08 -11.45
C ARG A 158 6.81 26.94 -10.95
N PHE A 159 5.97 26.40 -10.08
CA PHE A 159 4.74 27.03 -9.58
C PHE A 159 4.85 27.21 -8.06
N SER A 160 5.72 28.13 -7.63
CA SER A 160 6.05 28.34 -6.21
C SER A 160 4.88 28.81 -5.34
N ASP A 161 3.82 29.33 -5.97
CA ASP A 161 2.57 29.74 -5.33
C ASP A 161 1.59 28.57 -5.12
N VAL A 162 1.86 27.39 -5.70
CA VAL A 162 1.02 26.19 -5.58
C VAL A 162 1.48 25.37 -4.38
N THR A 163 0.61 25.28 -3.36
CA THR A 163 0.84 24.45 -2.18
C THR A 163 0.75 22.96 -2.51
N ALA A 164 1.41 22.10 -1.72
CA ALA A 164 1.36 20.65 -1.91
C ALA A 164 -0.07 20.08 -2.06
N PRO A 165 -1.08 20.45 -1.23
CA PRO A 165 -2.43 19.90 -1.40
C PRO A 165 -3.11 20.23 -2.76
N ILE A 166 -2.79 21.38 -3.36
CA ILE A 166 -3.31 21.75 -4.68
C ILE A 166 -2.58 20.96 -5.78
N TRP A 167 -1.28 20.76 -5.60
CA TRP A 167 -0.47 19.94 -6.51
C TRP A 167 -0.90 18.47 -6.48
N ASP A 168 -1.12 17.90 -5.29
CA ASP A 168 -1.62 16.54 -5.12
C ASP A 168 -2.97 16.38 -5.83
N ARG A 169 -3.86 17.36 -5.70
CA ARG A 169 -5.16 17.37 -6.39
C ARG A 169 -5.03 17.41 -7.92
N LEU A 170 -4.08 18.19 -8.45
CA LEU A 170 -3.74 18.22 -9.88
C LEU A 170 -3.28 16.85 -10.37
N GLU A 171 -2.36 16.20 -9.63
CA GLU A 171 -1.84 14.87 -9.97
C GLU A 171 -2.92 13.78 -9.90
N GLU A 172 -3.76 13.78 -8.85
CA GLU A 172 -4.86 12.82 -8.71
C GLU A 172 -5.87 12.93 -9.85
N ARG A 173 -6.27 14.15 -10.21
CA ARG A 173 -7.24 14.35 -11.30
C ARG A 173 -6.63 13.98 -12.64
N TYR A 174 -5.36 14.35 -12.89
CA TYR A 174 -4.65 13.89 -14.08
C TYR A 174 -4.59 12.36 -14.14
N ALA A 175 -4.23 11.69 -13.03
CA ALA A 175 -4.18 10.24 -12.94
C ALA A 175 -5.54 9.60 -13.23
N ALA A 176 -6.64 10.18 -12.75
CA ALA A 176 -7.99 9.71 -13.02
C ALA A 176 -8.36 9.83 -14.51
N LEU A 177 -8.13 11.00 -15.12
CA LEU A 177 -8.42 11.22 -16.55
C LEU A 177 -7.51 10.36 -17.45
N ASN A 178 -6.24 10.23 -17.08
CA ASN A 178 -5.29 9.38 -17.79
C ASN A 178 -5.64 7.89 -17.65
N PHE A 179 -6.14 7.45 -16.49
CA PHE A 179 -6.68 6.10 -16.32
C PHE A 179 -7.83 5.83 -17.29
N ILE A 180 -8.80 6.74 -17.40
CA ILE A 180 -9.93 6.62 -18.34
C ILE A 180 -9.40 6.51 -19.78
N ARG A 181 -8.45 7.38 -20.15
CA ARG A 181 -7.83 7.40 -21.48
C ARG A 181 -7.10 6.09 -21.80
N MET A 182 -6.27 5.59 -20.87
CA MET A 182 -5.46 4.39 -21.08
C MET A 182 -6.28 3.10 -21.06
N ALA A 183 -7.26 3.00 -20.16
CA ALA A 183 -8.08 1.81 -20.02
C ALA A 183 -9.18 1.72 -21.10
N GLY A 184 -9.46 2.82 -21.81
CA GLY A 184 -10.54 2.88 -22.80
C GLY A 184 -11.93 2.73 -22.18
N THR A 185 -12.04 2.89 -20.85
CA THR A 185 -13.27 2.62 -20.08
C THR A 185 -14.37 3.63 -20.35
N ALA A 186 -14.08 4.75 -21.00
CA ALA A 186 -15.07 5.72 -21.45
C ALA A 186 -16.21 5.05 -22.26
N ALA A 187 -15.89 4.04 -23.07
CA ALA A 187 -16.88 3.31 -23.87
C ALA A 187 -17.89 2.51 -23.00
N ASP A 188 -17.52 2.11 -21.80
CA ASP A 188 -18.37 1.37 -20.87
C ASP A 188 -19.41 2.28 -20.18
N PHE A 189 -19.23 3.59 -20.27
CA PHE A 189 -20.08 4.61 -19.64
C PHE A 189 -20.86 5.41 -20.70
N ALA A 190 -21.60 4.73 -21.57
CA ALA A 190 -22.50 5.41 -22.50
C ALA A 190 -23.59 6.20 -21.76
N ARG A 191 -23.91 7.41 -22.24
CA ARG A 191 -25.02 8.21 -21.72
C ARG A 191 -26.32 7.43 -21.82
N LYS A 192 -27.10 7.45 -20.75
CA LYS A 192 -28.42 6.80 -20.71
C LYS A 192 -29.48 7.77 -21.24
N PRO A 193 -30.36 7.34 -22.15
CA PRO A 193 -31.51 8.13 -22.55
C PRO A 193 -32.34 8.58 -21.35
N THR A 194 -32.81 9.83 -21.38
CA THR A 194 -33.71 10.40 -20.39
C THR A 194 -35.00 10.90 -21.06
N VAL A 195 -35.99 11.32 -20.28
CA VAL A 195 -37.22 11.91 -20.83
C VAL A 195 -36.92 13.20 -21.60
N ASP A 196 -35.93 13.97 -21.12
CA ASP A 196 -35.52 15.24 -21.72
C ASP A 196 -34.48 15.06 -22.85
N ASP A 197 -33.81 13.91 -22.90
CA ASP A 197 -32.87 13.51 -23.98
C ASP A 197 -33.03 12.01 -24.33
N PRO A 198 -34.06 11.64 -25.11
CA PRO A 198 -34.40 10.24 -25.39
C PRO A 198 -33.44 9.57 -26.37
N ILE A 199 -32.53 10.33 -26.99
CA ILE A 199 -31.53 9.85 -27.94
C ILE A 199 -30.12 10.26 -27.50
N ALA A 200 -29.89 10.33 -26.18
CA ALA A 200 -28.60 10.70 -25.62
C ALA A 200 -27.47 9.89 -26.25
N THR A 201 -26.52 10.59 -26.87
CA THR A 201 -25.33 9.99 -27.48
C THR A 201 -24.07 10.47 -26.77
N GLY A 202 -23.01 9.68 -26.86
CA GLY A 202 -21.71 9.98 -26.26
C GLY A 202 -21.50 9.36 -24.88
N VAL A 203 -20.40 9.76 -24.25
CA VAL A 203 -19.92 9.24 -22.97
C VAL A 203 -20.46 10.08 -21.81
N ASP A 204 -20.87 9.40 -20.75
CA ASP A 204 -21.11 9.97 -19.43
C ASP A 204 -19.76 10.09 -18.70
N MET A 205 -19.08 11.22 -18.95
CA MET A 205 -17.76 11.48 -18.36
C MET A 205 -17.81 11.53 -16.83
N ASP A 206 -18.88 12.02 -16.23
CA ASP A 206 -19.02 12.04 -14.78
C ASP A 206 -19.08 10.61 -14.22
N ALA A 207 -19.75 9.69 -14.91
CA ALA A 207 -19.76 8.27 -14.52
C ALA A 207 -18.38 7.62 -14.69
N ALA A 208 -17.67 7.92 -15.78
CA ALA A 208 -16.32 7.44 -16.01
C ALA A 208 -15.34 7.96 -14.94
N GLU A 209 -15.41 9.24 -14.58
CA GLU A 209 -14.59 9.85 -13.52
C GLU A 209 -14.89 9.27 -12.14
N ARG A 210 -16.16 9.04 -11.79
CA ARG A 210 -16.51 8.35 -10.54
C ARG A 210 -15.96 6.93 -10.50
N ALA A 211 -15.95 6.22 -11.62
CA ALA A 211 -15.38 4.88 -11.69
C ALA A 211 -13.84 4.92 -11.59
N ALA A 212 -13.20 5.90 -12.23
CA ALA A 212 -11.75 6.12 -12.11
C ALA A 212 -11.34 6.48 -10.68
N ALA A 213 -12.10 7.35 -10.01
CA ALA A 213 -11.88 7.71 -8.61
C ALA A 213 -11.92 6.48 -7.69
N LYS A 214 -12.89 5.57 -7.87
CA LYS A 214 -12.92 4.29 -7.16
C LYS A 214 -11.73 3.39 -7.49
N GLY A 215 -11.23 3.45 -8.71
CA GLY A 215 -10.00 2.74 -9.11
C GLY A 215 -8.76 3.27 -8.39
N LEU A 216 -8.66 4.59 -8.22
CA LEU A 216 -7.58 5.24 -7.45
C LEU A 216 -7.72 5.00 -5.95
N GLU A 217 -8.94 5.01 -5.41
CA GLU A 217 -9.20 4.65 -4.01
C GLU A 217 -8.70 3.22 -3.71
N ARG A 218 -9.05 2.24 -4.55
CA ARG A 218 -8.50 0.88 -4.46
C ARG A 218 -6.98 0.84 -4.58
N HIS A 219 -6.39 1.74 -5.36
CA HIS A 219 -4.94 1.83 -5.46
C HIS A 219 -4.31 2.31 -4.16
N HIS A 220 -4.91 3.30 -3.50
CA HIS A 220 -4.49 3.77 -2.17
C HIS A 220 -4.68 2.71 -1.10
N GLU A 221 -5.83 2.02 -1.07
CA GLU A 221 -6.07 0.88 -0.17
C GLU A 221 -4.97 -0.18 -0.31
N ARG A 222 -4.56 -0.51 -1.55
CA ARG A 222 -3.45 -1.43 -1.79
C ARG A 222 -2.11 -0.93 -1.22
N SER A 223 -1.88 0.38 -1.21
CA SER A 223 -0.70 0.96 -0.56
C SER A 223 -0.72 0.73 0.95
N GLU A 224 -1.86 0.95 1.59
CA GLU A 224 -2.04 0.68 3.03
C GLU A 224 -1.79 -0.79 3.39
N ILE A 225 -2.12 -1.72 2.48
CA ILE A 225 -1.79 -3.16 2.65
C ILE A 225 -0.27 -3.35 2.78
N THR A 226 0.54 -2.66 1.97
CA THR A 226 2.00 -2.80 2.04
C THR A 226 2.58 -2.25 3.34
N GLU A 227 2.01 -1.16 3.86
CA GLU A 227 2.36 -0.62 5.18
C GLU A 227 1.98 -1.58 6.30
N ALA A 228 0.79 -2.18 6.23
CA ALA A 228 0.36 -3.20 7.17
C ALA A 228 1.28 -4.44 7.16
N VAL A 229 1.80 -4.82 5.99
CA VAL A 229 2.80 -5.90 5.86
C VAL A 229 4.09 -5.52 6.58
N GLU A 230 4.61 -4.31 6.35
CA GLU A 230 5.82 -3.84 7.03
C GLU A 230 5.66 -3.86 8.55
N GLN A 231 4.56 -3.30 9.04
CA GLN A 231 4.25 -3.28 10.48
C GLN A 231 4.13 -4.69 11.06
N SER A 232 3.48 -5.61 10.34
CA SER A 232 3.37 -7.02 10.75
C SER A 232 4.75 -7.67 10.88
N VAL A 233 5.61 -7.53 9.87
CA VAL A 233 6.95 -8.11 9.85
C VAL A 233 7.83 -7.52 10.96
N ARG A 234 7.77 -6.20 11.17
CA ARG A 234 8.48 -5.51 12.25
C ARG A 234 8.01 -5.99 13.63
N GLY A 235 6.70 -6.14 13.80
CA GLY A 235 6.11 -6.68 15.03
C GLY A 235 6.57 -8.11 15.31
N ILE A 236 6.52 -8.99 14.31
CA ILE A 236 6.99 -10.39 14.43
C ILE A 236 8.48 -10.42 14.77
N THR A 237 9.29 -9.59 14.13
CA THR A 237 10.72 -9.45 14.43
C THR A 237 10.94 -9.03 15.89
N THR A 238 10.12 -8.09 16.40
CA THR A 238 10.20 -7.63 17.80
C THR A 238 9.80 -8.75 18.78
N ILE A 239 8.79 -9.55 18.44
CA ILE A 239 8.41 -10.75 19.22
C ILE A 239 9.57 -11.75 19.24
N VAL A 240 10.20 -12.02 18.09
CA VAL A 240 11.35 -12.93 18.00
C VAL A 240 12.55 -12.40 18.78
N ALA A 241 12.85 -11.11 18.68
CA ALA A 241 13.92 -10.46 19.44
C ALA A 241 13.73 -10.66 20.95
N LEU A 242 12.54 -10.34 21.45
CA LEU A 242 12.22 -10.48 22.87
C LEU A 242 12.23 -11.95 23.32
N THR A 243 11.62 -12.85 22.56
CA THR A 243 11.47 -14.25 22.96
C THR A 243 12.75 -15.07 22.81
N CYS A 244 13.61 -14.73 21.86
CA CYS A 244 14.87 -15.41 21.60
C CYS A 244 16.09 -14.75 22.26
N GLU A 245 15.88 -13.65 23.01
CA GLU A 245 16.93 -12.83 23.63
C GLU A 245 17.97 -12.40 22.59
N LEU A 246 17.49 -11.82 21.50
CA LEU A 246 18.30 -11.33 20.38
C LEU A 246 18.09 -9.83 20.21
N ASP A 247 19.07 -9.14 19.65
CA ASP A 247 18.83 -7.82 19.09
C ASP A 247 17.94 -7.90 17.83
N MET A 248 17.39 -6.76 17.41
CA MET A 248 16.46 -6.70 16.27
C MET A 248 17.07 -7.18 14.95
N VAL A 249 18.36 -6.94 14.71
CA VAL A 249 19.04 -7.34 13.46
C VAL A 249 19.19 -8.84 13.43
N SER A 250 19.69 -9.43 14.53
CA SER A 250 19.81 -10.88 14.67
C SER A 250 18.46 -11.60 14.61
N ALA A 251 17.41 -11.02 15.20
CA ALA A 251 16.05 -11.56 15.15
C ALA A 251 15.46 -11.53 13.74
N PHE A 252 15.69 -10.44 12.99
CA PHE A 252 15.27 -10.33 11.60
C PHE A 252 16.00 -11.37 10.75
N ALA A 253 17.34 -11.41 10.84
CA ALA A 253 18.17 -12.39 10.16
C ALA A 253 17.71 -13.83 10.43
N LEU A 254 17.41 -14.18 11.69
CA LEU A 254 16.93 -15.50 12.08
C LEU A 254 15.67 -15.95 11.31
N ILE A 255 14.76 -15.03 10.99
CA ILE A 255 13.49 -15.34 10.30
C ILE A 255 13.51 -14.99 8.81
N THR A 256 14.56 -14.35 8.29
CA THR A 256 14.64 -13.97 6.87
C THR A 256 15.79 -14.60 6.10
N GLU A 257 16.86 -15.01 6.76
CA GLU A 257 17.97 -15.69 6.09
C GLU A 257 17.57 -17.13 5.78
N LYS A 258 18.03 -17.62 4.62
CA LYS A 258 17.88 -19.03 4.28
C LYS A 258 18.72 -19.84 5.24
N VAL A 259 18.06 -20.66 6.05
CA VAL A 259 18.75 -21.74 6.76
C VAL A 259 19.34 -22.65 5.69
N PRO A 260 20.67 -22.86 5.67
CA PRO A 260 21.26 -23.84 4.76
C PRO A 260 20.60 -25.20 5.02
N ALA A 261 20.12 -25.82 3.95
CA ALA A 261 19.45 -27.12 4.00
C ALA A 261 20.37 -28.23 4.52
#